data_AF-A0A7C4KIF5-F1
#
_entry.id   AF-A0A7C4KIF5-F1
#
_cell.length_a   1.000
_cell.length_b   1.000
_cell.length_c   1.000
_cell.angle_alpha   90.00
_cell.angle_beta   90.00
_cell.angle_gamma   90.00
#
_symmetry.space_group_name_H-M   'P 1'
#
loop_
_entity.id
_entity.type
_entity.pdbx_description
1 polymer ?
#
loop_
_entity_poly.entity_id
_entity_poly.type
_entity_poly.pdbx_seq_one_letter_code
_entity_poly.pdbx_strand_id
1 'polypeptide(L)'
;FKDHQIIDGNPHQLIEGVALCAYAVQAKTNYIYLRGEFYEPARTLQRAIDEAYAHGMLGKNVLGSGFDIDIHIHLGAGAYICGEETALLSSLEGQLGQPRLRPPFPAVVGLYGKPTVINNVETLTNLPLILEKGAPWYKSMGTERSPGVKIFSLSGCVNRPGNYELPLGTTFRELIYTHGGGLPEGRQVRGIMPAGASSAIISITDDRLLDTPMDYESVAAIGSQLGSASVIVLDDSVDFAWLVSKTVNFFKHESCGKCTPCREGTFWMNRLAQRIVDGRATPEDISLLETVANQIAGKCLCALGEFSVMAVTTGIRQFRTDFEHHVNGSGSAASGG
;
A
#
# COMPACT_ATOMS: atom_id res chain seq x y z
N PHE A 1 5.97 -1.39 -5.24
CA PHE A 1 7.26 -0.90 -5.79
C PHE A 1 7.08 -0.11 -7.10
N LYS A 2 5.84 0.26 -7.47
CA LYS A 2 5.52 1.15 -8.60
C LYS A 2 6.18 2.53 -8.55
N ASP A 3 6.11 3.23 -7.41
CA ASP A 3 6.55 4.64 -7.32
C ASP A 3 8.06 4.79 -7.54
N HIS A 4 8.84 3.79 -7.12
CA HIS A 4 10.28 3.71 -7.38
C HIS A 4 10.59 3.73 -8.88
N GLN A 5 9.89 2.89 -9.66
CA GLN A 5 10.14 2.80 -11.09
C GLN A 5 9.75 4.07 -11.84
N ILE A 6 8.73 4.78 -11.39
CA ILE A 6 8.39 6.09 -11.98
C ILE A 6 9.54 7.07 -11.77
N ILE A 7 10.05 7.16 -10.54
CA ILE A 7 11.13 8.10 -10.19
C ILE A 7 12.42 7.77 -10.96
N ASP A 8 12.77 6.49 -11.07
CA ASP A 8 13.99 6.09 -11.78
C ASP A 8 13.86 6.16 -13.31
N GLY A 9 12.68 5.85 -13.84
CA GLY A 9 12.46 5.73 -15.27
C GLY A 9 12.09 7.06 -15.95
N ASN A 10 11.23 7.85 -15.32
CA ASN A 10 10.74 9.12 -15.88
C ASN A 10 10.44 10.17 -14.78
N PRO A 11 11.48 10.70 -14.10
CA PRO A 11 11.30 11.68 -13.04
C PRO A 11 10.69 13.00 -13.54
N HIS A 12 10.92 13.37 -14.80
CA HIS A 12 10.37 14.61 -15.39
C HIS A 12 8.84 14.59 -15.50
N GLN A 13 8.24 13.44 -15.77
CA GLN A 13 6.77 13.30 -15.75
C GLN A 13 6.18 13.54 -14.35
N LEU A 14 6.89 13.12 -13.30
CA LEU A 14 6.49 13.45 -11.93
C LEU A 14 6.64 14.95 -11.65
N ILE A 15 7.76 15.56 -12.03
CA ILE A 15 8.02 16.99 -11.84
C ILE A 15 6.94 17.84 -12.53
N GLU A 16 6.59 17.50 -13.77
CA GLU A 16 5.50 18.15 -14.50
C GLU A 16 4.16 17.96 -13.79
N GLY A 17 3.84 16.75 -13.35
CA GLY A 17 2.63 16.46 -12.56
C GLY A 17 2.54 17.28 -11.27
N VAL A 18 3.66 17.44 -10.56
CA VAL A 18 3.75 18.30 -9.37
C VAL A 18 3.51 19.77 -9.76
N ALA A 19 4.14 20.28 -10.81
CA ALA A 19 3.97 21.65 -11.27
C ALA A 19 2.52 21.98 -11.66
N LEU A 20 1.85 21.06 -12.37
CA LEU A 20 0.45 21.18 -12.75
C LEU A 20 -0.48 21.22 -11.54
N CYS A 21 -0.25 20.32 -10.57
CA CYS A 21 -1.01 20.31 -9.31
C CYS A 21 -0.77 21.59 -8.51
N ALA A 22 0.49 22.02 -8.39
CA ALA A 22 0.91 23.22 -7.70
C ALA A 22 0.20 24.47 -8.24
N TYR A 23 0.14 24.61 -9.57
CA TYR A 23 -0.61 25.69 -10.20
C TYR A 23 -2.11 25.59 -9.90
N ALA A 24 -2.72 24.41 -10.02
CA ALA A 24 -4.15 24.24 -9.76
C ALA A 24 -4.57 24.61 -8.32
N VAL A 25 -3.74 24.27 -7.33
CA VAL A 25 -4.02 24.54 -5.91
C VAL A 25 -3.34 25.79 -5.37
N GLN A 26 -2.65 26.56 -6.23
CA GLN A 26 -1.92 27.78 -5.90
C GLN A 26 -0.79 27.56 -4.88
N ALA A 27 -0.17 26.39 -4.88
CA ALA A 27 0.98 26.07 -4.04
C ALA A 27 2.29 26.54 -4.69
N LYS A 28 2.99 27.46 -4.02
CA LYS A 28 4.31 27.94 -4.48
C LYS A 28 5.48 27.07 -4.01
N THR A 29 5.30 26.34 -2.91
CA THR A 29 6.33 25.49 -2.32
C THR A 29 5.80 24.07 -2.22
N ASN A 30 6.55 23.12 -2.78
CA ASN A 30 6.17 21.74 -2.92
C ASN A 30 7.26 20.86 -2.33
N TYR A 31 6.87 19.82 -1.60
CA TYR A 31 7.80 18.85 -1.04
C TYR A 31 7.51 17.48 -1.63
N ILE A 32 8.57 16.80 -2.07
CA ILE A 32 8.51 15.39 -2.45
C ILE A 32 9.13 14.58 -1.30
N TYR A 33 8.28 13.93 -0.52
CA TYR A 33 8.71 13.07 0.57
C TYR A 33 9.04 11.67 0.03
N LEU A 34 10.31 11.28 0.09
CA LEU A 34 10.78 9.97 -0.31
C LEU A 34 11.09 9.11 0.92
N ARG A 35 10.80 7.81 0.85
CA ARG A 35 11.20 6.88 1.92
C ARG A 35 12.72 6.80 2.05
N GLY A 36 13.21 6.53 3.26
CA GLY A 36 14.64 6.57 3.57
C GLY A 36 15.52 5.61 2.78
N GLU A 37 14.94 4.52 2.28
CA GLU A 37 15.66 3.54 1.46
C GLU A 37 15.91 4.03 0.02
N PHE A 38 15.27 5.12 -0.43
CA PHE A 38 15.35 5.60 -1.81
C PHE A 38 16.48 6.61 -2.02
N TYR A 39 17.69 6.28 -1.56
CA TYR A 39 18.85 7.17 -1.71
C TYR A 39 19.20 7.45 -3.18
N GLU A 40 19.33 6.41 -4.01
CA GLU A 40 19.63 6.58 -5.44
C GLU A 40 18.47 7.21 -6.23
N PRO A 41 17.20 6.78 -6.06
CA PRO A 41 16.07 7.47 -6.68
C PRO A 41 15.98 8.96 -6.30
N ALA A 42 16.30 9.32 -5.05
CA ALA A 42 16.35 10.72 -4.62
C ALA A 42 17.41 11.52 -5.39
N ARG A 43 18.59 10.94 -5.64
CA ARG A 43 19.65 11.57 -6.45
C ARG A 43 19.23 11.71 -7.91
N THR A 44 18.57 10.71 -8.47
CA THR A 44 18.02 10.78 -9.83
C THR A 44 16.97 11.87 -9.95
N LEU A 45 16.03 11.93 -9.01
CA LEU A 45 15.01 12.97 -8.98
C LEU A 45 15.61 14.37 -8.76
N GLN A 46 16.60 14.51 -7.88
CA GLN A 46 17.26 15.80 -7.65
C GLN A 46 17.91 16.34 -8.92
N ARG A 47 18.62 15.48 -9.68
CA ARG A 47 19.20 15.88 -10.97
C ARG A 47 18.14 16.37 -11.95
N ALA A 48 17.01 15.67 -12.05
CA ALA A 48 15.90 16.08 -12.92
C ALA A 48 15.26 17.40 -12.46
N ILE A 49 15.15 17.62 -11.14
CA ILE A 49 14.70 18.90 -10.57
C ILE A 49 15.69 20.02 -10.95
N ASP A 50 16.99 19.81 -10.75
CA ASP A 50 18.04 20.80 -11.08
C ASP A 50 18.03 21.15 -12.58
N GLU A 51 17.84 20.16 -13.46
CA GLU A 51 17.65 20.35 -14.89
C GLU A 51 16.43 21.23 -15.21
N ALA A 52 15.30 20.98 -14.53
CA ALA A 52 14.07 21.77 -14.72
C ALA A 52 14.23 23.24 -14.24
N TYR A 53 14.98 23.48 -13.15
CA TYR A 53 15.37 24.84 -12.75
C TYR A 53 16.27 25.51 -13.80
N ALA A 54 17.27 24.79 -14.32
CA ALA A 54 18.20 25.32 -15.32
C ALA A 54 17.52 25.74 -16.62
N HIS A 55 16.39 25.10 -16.97
CA HIS A 55 15.58 25.44 -18.14
C HIS A 55 14.41 26.39 -17.84
N GLY A 56 14.32 26.94 -16.62
CA GLY A 56 13.25 27.88 -16.23
C GLY A 56 11.85 27.26 -16.17
N MET A 57 11.77 25.92 -16.07
CA MET A 57 10.52 25.17 -15.87
C MET A 57 10.11 25.11 -14.39
N LEU A 58 11.03 25.41 -13.49
CA LEU A 58 10.81 25.61 -12.06
C LEU A 58 11.46 26.93 -11.60
N GLY A 59 11.08 27.41 -10.43
CA GLY A 59 11.60 28.63 -9.82
C GLY A 59 10.64 29.82 -9.92
N LYS A 60 11.19 31.01 -10.14
CA LYS A 60 10.42 32.26 -10.18
C LYS A 60 9.81 32.50 -11.55
N ASN A 61 8.56 32.96 -11.58
CA ASN A 61 7.87 33.35 -12.81
C ASN A 61 8.01 32.30 -13.92
N VAL A 62 7.64 31.05 -13.62
CA VAL A 62 7.82 29.88 -14.48
C VAL A 62 7.24 30.15 -15.87
N LEU A 63 8.07 30.08 -16.91
CA LEU A 63 7.71 30.35 -18.30
C LEU A 63 6.99 31.71 -18.55
N GLY A 64 7.23 32.71 -17.70
CA GLY A 64 6.57 34.01 -17.80
C GLY A 64 5.11 34.04 -17.34
N SER A 65 4.64 33.00 -16.63
CA SER A 65 3.25 32.84 -16.19
C SER A 65 2.82 33.77 -15.04
N GLY A 66 3.76 34.43 -14.37
CA GLY A 66 3.53 35.16 -13.12
C GLY A 66 3.42 34.26 -11.88
N PHE A 67 3.64 32.95 -12.02
CA PHE A 67 3.55 31.97 -10.93
C PHE A 67 4.92 31.40 -10.58
N ASP A 68 5.15 31.16 -9.28
CA ASP A 68 6.38 30.58 -8.75
C ASP A 68 6.13 29.12 -8.38
N ILE A 69 7.07 28.23 -8.72
CA ILE A 69 7.02 26.82 -8.35
C ILE A 69 8.38 26.42 -7.79
N ASP A 70 8.41 26.13 -6.49
CA ASP A 70 9.60 25.63 -5.79
C ASP A 70 9.35 24.18 -5.38
N ILE A 71 10.33 23.29 -5.62
CA ILE A 71 10.26 21.86 -5.29
C ILE A 71 11.47 21.48 -4.44
N HIS A 72 11.21 20.82 -3.31
CA HIS A 72 12.23 20.29 -2.43
C HIS A 72 12.04 18.80 -2.22
N ILE A 73 13.14 18.04 -2.25
CA ILE A 73 13.13 16.63 -1.83
C ILE A 73 13.34 16.57 -0.32
N HIS A 74 12.54 15.75 0.36
CA HIS A 74 12.75 15.37 1.75
C HIS A 74 12.87 13.85 1.84
N LEU A 75 14.00 13.36 2.35
CA LEU A 75 14.23 11.93 2.54
C LEU A 75 13.87 11.55 3.98
N GLY A 76 12.93 10.62 4.14
CA GLY A 76 12.60 10.00 5.42
C GLY A 76 13.68 9.04 5.90
N ALA A 77 13.36 8.21 6.91
CA ALA A 77 14.34 7.34 7.57
C ALA A 77 13.86 5.89 7.77
N GLY A 78 13.01 5.40 6.86
CA GLY A 78 12.58 3.99 6.87
C GLY A 78 11.48 3.69 7.88
N ALA A 79 10.33 4.36 7.75
CA ALA A 79 9.14 4.09 8.55
C ALA A 79 7.90 4.09 7.65
N TYR A 80 7.21 2.95 7.56
CA TYR A 80 6.00 2.78 6.76
C TYR A 80 4.89 3.73 7.19
N ILE A 81 4.75 3.97 8.49
CA ILE A 81 3.74 4.90 9.03
C ILE A 81 3.93 6.34 8.56
N CYS A 82 5.15 6.77 8.21
CA CYS A 82 5.39 8.09 7.64
C CYS A 82 4.83 8.24 6.21
N GLY A 83 4.37 7.16 5.57
CA GLY A 83 3.60 7.23 4.33
C GLY A 83 2.13 7.59 4.54
N GLU A 84 1.62 7.56 5.77
CA GLU A 84 0.26 8.03 6.09
C GLU A 84 0.20 9.55 6.00
N GLU A 85 -0.85 10.08 5.37
CA GLU A 85 -1.01 11.49 5.01
C GLU A 85 -0.62 12.47 6.12
N THR A 86 -1.13 12.27 7.34
CA THR A 86 -0.92 13.20 8.45
C THR A 86 0.37 12.93 9.21
N ALA A 87 0.83 11.67 9.25
CA ALA A 87 2.13 11.31 9.80
C ALA A 87 3.29 11.84 8.95
N LEU A 88 3.12 11.86 7.62
CA LEU A 88 4.06 12.44 6.66
C LEU A 88 4.32 13.91 7.00
N LEU A 89 3.26 14.69 7.27
CA LEU A 89 3.38 16.08 7.65
C LEU A 89 4.18 16.25 8.95
N SER A 90 3.86 15.46 9.98
CA SER A 90 4.61 15.49 11.25
C SER A 90 6.08 15.14 11.05
N SER A 91 6.37 14.09 10.27
CA SER A 91 7.74 13.68 9.95
C SER A 91 8.50 14.78 9.22
N LEU A 92 7.87 15.44 8.24
CA LEU A 92 8.48 16.49 7.44
C LEU A 92 8.80 17.73 8.29
N GLU A 93 7.93 18.06 9.25
CA GLU A 93 8.14 19.15 10.22
C GLU A 93 9.24 18.86 11.25
N GLY A 94 9.91 17.71 11.18
CA GLY A 94 10.94 17.29 12.13
C GLY A 94 10.38 16.76 13.46
N GLN A 95 9.07 16.47 13.53
CA GLN A 95 8.47 15.77 14.65
C GLN A 95 8.60 14.25 14.45
N LEU A 96 8.19 13.48 15.46
CA LEU A 96 7.97 12.05 15.28
C LEU A 96 6.94 11.82 14.18
N GLY A 97 7.14 10.80 13.34
CA GLY A 97 6.25 10.36 12.26
C GLY A 97 4.94 9.74 12.76
N GLN A 98 4.22 10.49 13.58
CA GLN A 98 2.96 10.08 14.19
C GLN A 98 1.78 10.82 13.53
N PRO A 99 0.69 10.11 13.21
CA PRO A 99 -0.49 10.72 12.63
C PRO A 99 -1.07 11.84 13.51
N ARG A 100 -1.71 12.82 12.87
CA ARG A 100 -2.43 13.91 13.54
C ARG A 100 -3.89 13.53 13.75
N LEU A 101 -4.51 14.08 14.78
CA LEU A 101 -5.95 13.93 14.99
C LEU A 101 -6.70 14.74 13.92
N ARG A 102 -7.76 14.17 13.35
CA ARG A 102 -8.72 14.89 12.51
C ARG A 102 -9.99 15.13 13.34
N PRO A 103 -10.57 16.34 13.36
CA PRO A 103 -10.09 17.62 12.77
C PRO A 103 -8.93 18.30 13.54
N PRO A 104 -8.19 19.26 12.93
CA PRO A 104 -8.37 19.82 11.58
C PRO A 104 -7.81 18.93 10.46
N PHE A 105 -8.36 19.05 9.25
CA PHE A 105 -7.88 18.35 8.06
C PHE A 105 -6.69 19.09 7.42
N PRO A 106 -5.74 18.39 6.76
CA PRO A 106 -4.58 19.01 6.11
C PRO A 106 -4.91 20.11 5.11
N ALA A 107 -6.03 19.97 4.38
CA ALA A 107 -6.50 20.98 3.43
C ALA A 107 -6.85 22.33 4.08
N VAL A 108 -7.01 22.38 5.41
CA VAL A 108 -7.21 23.62 6.17
C VAL A 108 -5.96 23.96 6.98
N VAL A 109 -5.43 22.98 7.73
CA VAL A 109 -4.24 23.13 8.57
C VAL A 109 -3.35 21.89 8.39
N GLY A 110 -2.42 22.00 7.44
CA GLY A 110 -1.47 20.97 7.06
C GLY A 110 -0.04 21.30 7.50
N LEU A 111 0.87 21.29 6.53
CA LEU A 111 2.30 21.49 6.75
C LEU A 111 2.59 22.93 7.22
N TYR A 112 3.31 23.07 8.32
CA TYR A 112 3.64 24.37 8.94
C TYR A 112 2.41 25.25 9.19
N GLY A 113 1.26 24.61 9.46
CA GLY A 113 -0.02 25.28 9.68
C GLY A 113 -0.66 25.88 8.42
N LYS A 114 -0.17 25.56 7.22
CA LYS A 114 -0.74 26.01 5.94
C LYS A 114 -1.63 24.94 5.32
N PRO A 115 -2.66 25.32 4.52
CA PRO A 115 -3.40 24.39 3.69
C PRO A 115 -2.45 23.53 2.86
N THR A 116 -2.56 22.21 2.96
CA THR A 116 -1.68 21.27 2.24
C THR A 116 -2.50 20.12 1.69
N VAL A 117 -2.24 19.78 0.43
CA VAL A 117 -2.74 18.56 -0.21
C VAL A 117 -1.61 17.57 -0.37
N ILE A 118 -1.87 16.29 -0.13
CA ILE A 118 -0.90 15.21 -0.27
C ILE A 118 -1.42 14.27 -1.34
N ASN A 119 -0.59 13.95 -2.33
CA ASN A 119 -0.93 13.02 -3.40
C ASN A 119 0.18 11.99 -3.57
N ASN A 120 -0.20 10.77 -3.97
CA ASN A 120 0.79 9.75 -4.32
C ASN A 120 1.45 10.11 -5.66
N VAL A 121 2.70 9.66 -5.84
CA VAL A 121 3.50 9.84 -7.06
C VAL A 121 2.72 9.44 -8.31
N GLU A 122 2.11 8.25 -8.31
CA GLU A 122 1.34 7.73 -9.45
C GLU A 122 0.16 8.64 -9.82
N THR A 123 -0.51 9.24 -8.84
CA THR A 123 -1.64 10.15 -9.11
C THR A 123 -1.16 11.37 -9.88
N LEU A 124 -0.05 11.98 -9.45
CA LEU A 124 0.49 13.17 -10.08
C LEU A 124 1.06 12.87 -11.48
N THR A 125 1.66 11.70 -11.68
CA THR A 125 2.26 11.33 -12.98
C THR A 125 1.23 11.04 -14.07
N ASN A 126 -0.03 10.81 -13.70
CA ASN A 126 -1.12 10.72 -14.66
C ASN A 126 -1.57 12.10 -15.19
N LEU A 127 -1.31 13.20 -14.47
CA LEU A 127 -1.81 14.53 -14.82
C LEU A 127 -1.33 15.07 -16.17
N PRO A 128 -0.04 14.96 -16.56
CA PRO A 128 0.43 15.49 -17.84
C PRO A 128 -0.36 14.97 -19.04
N LEU A 129 -0.51 13.64 -19.15
CA LEU A 129 -1.23 13.01 -20.25
C LEU A 129 -2.74 13.29 -20.20
N ILE A 130 -3.33 13.43 -19.01
CA ILE A 130 -4.74 13.82 -18.86
C ILE A 130 -4.98 15.22 -19.42
N LEU A 131 -4.08 16.17 -19.17
CA LEU A 131 -4.21 17.53 -19.68
C LEU A 131 -3.92 17.62 -21.18
N GLU A 132 -2.94 16.85 -21.66
CA GLU A 132 -2.58 16.79 -23.08
C GLU A 132 -3.71 16.18 -23.93
N LYS A 133 -4.27 15.05 -23.50
CA LYS A 133 -5.24 14.26 -24.30
C LYS A 133 -6.70 14.47 -23.89
N GLY A 134 -6.92 15.15 -22.77
CA GLY A 134 -8.23 15.45 -22.21
C GLY A 134 -8.80 14.34 -21.32
N ALA A 135 -9.68 14.74 -20.41
CA ALA A 135 -10.36 13.82 -19.50
C ALA A 135 -11.16 12.69 -20.19
N PRO A 136 -11.82 12.88 -21.36
CA PRO A 136 -12.50 11.79 -22.06
C PRO A 136 -11.56 10.66 -22.49
N TRP A 137 -10.31 10.97 -22.88
CA TRP A 137 -9.31 9.96 -23.19
C TRP A 137 -8.94 9.13 -21.96
N TYR A 138 -8.72 9.78 -20.81
CA TYR A 138 -8.40 9.04 -19.59
C TYR A 138 -9.57 8.15 -19.14
N LYS A 139 -10.81 8.65 -19.28
CA LYS A 139 -12.05 7.92 -18.98
C LYS A 139 -12.42 6.85 -20.01
N SER A 140 -11.78 6.81 -21.19
CA SER A 140 -11.99 5.70 -22.14
C SER A 140 -11.23 4.43 -21.73
N MET A 141 -10.36 4.54 -20.74
CA MET A 141 -9.69 3.42 -20.07
C MET A 141 -10.33 3.22 -18.69
N GLY A 142 -10.23 2.03 -18.14
CA GLY A 142 -10.80 1.74 -16.83
C GLY A 142 -12.25 1.29 -16.90
N THR A 143 -12.91 1.24 -15.74
CA THR A 143 -14.37 1.06 -15.65
C THR A 143 -15.06 2.40 -15.48
N GLU A 144 -16.39 2.43 -15.61
CA GLU A 144 -17.17 3.68 -15.51
C GLU A 144 -16.91 4.44 -14.20
N ARG A 145 -16.79 3.71 -13.09
CA ARG A 145 -16.57 4.27 -11.76
C ARG A 145 -15.11 4.36 -11.36
N SER A 146 -14.25 3.58 -11.99
CA SER A 146 -12.80 3.55 -11.77
C SER A 146 -12.08 3.80 -13.10
N PRO A 147 -12.09 5.06 -13.61
CA PRO A 147 -11.50 5.38 -14.90
C PRO A 147 -9.97 5.44 -14.84
N GLY A 148 -9.36 5.20 -16.00
CA GLY A 148 -7.92 5.34 -16.21
C GLY A 148 -7.13 4.05 -16.05
N VAL A 149 -5.83 4.25 -15.89
CA VAL A 149 -4.84 3.18 -15.72
C VAL A 149 -4.35 3.12 -14.29
N LYS A 150 -3.79 1.96 -13.94
CA LYS A 150 -3.17 1.69 -12.65
C LYS A 150 -1.90 0.88 -12.91
N ILE A 151 -0.83 1.21 -12.19
CA ILE A 151 0.35 0.36 -12.12
C ILE A 151 0.08 -0.71 -11.07
N PHE A 152 -0.13 -1.94 -11.53
CA PHE A 152 -0.27 -3.13 -10.70
C PHE A 152 1.13 -3.67 -10.36
N SER A 153 1.48 -3.65 -9.08
CA SER A 153 2.73 -4.24 -8.56
C SER A 153 2.47 -5.73 -8.24
N LEU A 154 2.76 -6.62 -9.19
CA LEU A 154 2.56 -8.07 -9.06
C LEU A 154 3.77 -8.76 -8.40
N SER A 155 3.51 -9.56 -7.37
CA SER A 155 4.52 -10.29 -6.60
C SER A 155 3.97 -11.58 -5.99
N GLY A 156 4.80 -12.34 -5.27
CA GLY A 156 4.43 -13.63 -4.67
C GLY A 156 4.74 -14.81 -5.58
N CYS A 157 3.90 -15.84 -5.55
CA CYS A 157 4.09 -17.10 -6.27
C CYS A 157 3.75 -16.97 -7.77
N VAL A 158 4.52 -16.18 -8.52
CA VAL A 158 4.34 -15.97 -9.97
C VAL A 158 5.67 -16.06 -10.72
N ASN A 159 5.64 -16.48 -11.99
CA ASN A 159 6.84 -16.66 -12.80
C ASN A 159 7.50 -15.34 -13.23
N ARG A 160 6.70 -14.29 -13.41
CA ARG A 160 7.16 -12.97 -13.85
C ARG A 160 6.59 -11.89 -12.91
N PRO A 161 7.16 -11.71 -11.71
CA PRO A 161 6.80 -10.59 -10.85
C PRO A 161 7.28 -9.27 -11.48
N GLY A 162 6.59 -8.17 -11.21
CA GLY A 162 6.91 -6.88 -11.80
C GLY A 162 5.81 -5.85 -11.66
N ASN A 163 6.04 -4.66 -12.22
CA ASN A 163 5.00 -3.65 -12.36
C ASN A 163 4.40 -3.71 -13.77
N TYR A 164 3.09 -3.65 -13.86
CA TYR A 164 2.34 -3.64 -15.11
C TYR A 164 1.36 -2.47 -15.09
N GLU A 165 1.52 -1.52 -16.01
CA GLU A 165 0.56 -0.44 -16.20
C GLU A 165 -0.58 -0.95 -17.10
N LEU A 166 -1.77 -1.10 -16.50
CA LEU A 166 -2.94 -1.68 -17.15
C LEU A 166 -4.18 -0.85 -16.81
N PRO A 167 -5.22 -0.86 -17.65
CA PRO A 167 -6.51 -0.24 -17.31
C PRO A 167 -7.10 -0.82 -16.03
N LEU A 168 -7.75 0.02 -15.21
CA LEU A 168 -8.56 -0.48 -14.11
C LEU A 168 -9.68 -1.39 -14.65
N GLY A 169 -9.97 -2.48 -13.95
CA GLY A 169 -10.90 -3.50 -14.44
C GLY A 169 -10.27 -4.66 -15.21
N THR A 170 -8.96 -4.61 -15.54
CA THR A 170 -8.21 -5.83 -15.90
C THR A 170 -8.40 -6.89 -14.79
N THR A 171 -8.66 -8.14 -15.15
CA THR A 171 -8.98 -9.19 -14.16
C THR A 171 -7.73 -9.72 -13.46
N PHE A 172 -7.89 -10.31 -12.26
CA PHE A 172 -6.79 -11.02 -11.61
C PHE A 172 -6.19 -12.11 -12.51
N ARG A 173 -7.04 -12.85 -13.25
CA ARG A 173 -6.61 -13.89 -14.18
C ARG A 173 -5.67 -13.34 -15.25
N GLU A 174 -6.05 -12.23 -15.89
CA GLU A 174 -5.23 -11.60 -16.92
C GLU A 174 -3.88 -11.14 -16.33
N LEU A 175 -3.89 -10.46 -15.18
CA LEU A 175 -2.64 -10.03 -14.54
C LEU A 175 -1.74 -11.23 -14.19
N ILE A 176 -2.28 -12.29 -13.62
CA ILE A 176 -1.50 -13.44 -13.14
C ILE A 176 -1.00 -14.31 -14.29
N TYR A 177 -1.88 -14.68 -15.23
CA TYR A 177 -1.56 -15.67 -16.25
C TYR A 177 -1.02 -15.03 -17.54
N THR A 178 -1.61 -13.93 -18.01
CA THR A 178 -1.17 -13.26 -19.23
C THR A 178 0.12 -12.48 -18.99
N HIS A 179 0.13 -11.62 -17.97
CA HIS A 179 1.27 -10.74 -17.69
C HIS A 179 2.32 -11.40 -16.77
N GLY A 180 1.86 -12.04 -15.69
CA GLY A 180 2.68 -12.70 -14.69
C GLY A 180 3.23 -14.08 -15.10
N GLY A 181 2.78 -14.63 -16.23
CA GLY A 181 3.23 -15.92 -16.74
C GLY A 181 2.78 -17.13 -15.93
N GLY A 182 1.72 -16.98 -15.13
CA GLY A 182 1.19 -18.02 -14.26
C GLY A 182 2.11 -18.30 -13.06
N LEU A 183 1.81 -19.40 -12.37
CA LEU A 183 2.50 -19.80 -11.15
C LEU A 183 3.65 -20.78 -11.46
N PRO A 184 4.67 -20.86 -10.60
CA PRO A 184 5.72 -21.86 -10.72
C PRO A 184 5.16 -23.29 -10.72
N GLU A 185 5.78 -24.20 -11.45
CA GLU A 185 5.49 -25.65 -11.42
C GLU A 185 4.03 -26.06 -11.68
N GLY A 186 3.22 -25.18 -12.29
CA GLY A 186 1.79 -25.46 -12.55
C GLY A 186 0.91 -25.46 -11.31
N ARG A 187 1.39 -24.87 -10.21
CA ARG A 187 0.64 -24.72 -8.95
C ARG A 187 -0.60 -23.85 -9.14
N GLN A 188 -1.53 -23.98 -8.20
CA GLN A 188 -2.82 -23.28 -8.24
C GLN A 188 -2.84 -22.11 -7.26
N VAL A 189 -3.50 -21.01 -7.65
CA VAL A 189 -3.72 -19.88 -6.75
C VAL A 189 -4.63 -20.33 -5.61
N ARG A 190 -4.18 -20.14 -4.37
CA ARG A 190 -4.95 -20.43 -3.15
C ARG A 190 -5.46 -19.15 -2.50
N GLY A 191 -4.72 -18.05 -2.60
CA GLY A 191 -5.15 -16.76 -2.11
C GLY A 191 -4.50 -15.57 -2.80
N ILE A 192 -5.11 -14.40 -2.67
CA ILE A 192 -4.62 -13.13 -3.23
C ILE A 192 -4.72 -12.03 -2.17
N MET A 193 -3.69 -11.20 -2.06
CA MET A 193 -3.71 -9.93 -1.32
C MET A 193 -3.62 -8.76 -2.32
N PRO A 194 -4.74 -8.12 -2.72
CA PRO A 194 -4.75 -7.13 -3.81
C PRO A 194 -4.01 -5.82 -3.51
N ALA A 195 -3.89 -5.45 -2.23
CA ALA A 195 -3.26 -4.21 -1.77
C ALA A 195 -2.05 -4.49 -0.85
N GLY A 196 -1.34 -5.58 -1.10
CA GLY A 196 -0.22 -6.04 -0.28
C GLY A 196 -0.67 -6.42 1.12
N ALA A 197 0.22 -6.27 2.09
CA ALA A 197 -0.04 -6.57 3.51
C ALA A 197 -1.27 -5.82 4.08
N SER A 198 -1.64 -4.67 3.50
CA SER A 198 -2.78 -3.84 3.91
C SER A 198 -4.13 -4.26 3.30
N SER A 199 -4.22 -5.45 2.70
CA SER A 199 -5.48 -6.01 2.20
C SER A 199 -5.99 -7.20 3.01
N ALA A 200 -7.31 -7.36 3.01
CA ALA A 200 -7.93 -8.63 3.32
C ALA A 200 -7.51 -9.70 2.29
N ILE A 201 -7.26 -10.92 2.77
CA ILE A 201 -6.91 -12.05 1.92
C ILE A 201 -8.18 -12.53 1.23
N ILE A 202 -8.13 -12.65 -0.10
CA ILE A 202 -9.18 -13.30 -0.89
C ILE A 202 -8.79 -14.77 -1.03
N SER A 203 -9.61 -15.68 -0.51
CA SER A 203 -9.47 -17.12 -0.76
C SER A 203 -10.03 -17.48 -2.12
N ILE A 204 -9.26 -18.22 -2.92
CA ILE A 204 -9.67 -18.69 -4.24
C ILE A 204 -10.32 -20.06 -4.07
N THR A 205 -11.60 -20.05 -3.68
CA THR A 205 -12.42 -21.27 -3.56
C THR A 205 -13.21 -21.59 -4.82
N ASP A 206 -13.38 -20.61 -5.70
CA ASP A 206 -14.01 -20.73 -7.03
C ASP A 206 -13.10 -20.02 -8.03
N ASP A 207 -12.75 -20.71 -9.13
CA ASP A 207 -11.87 -20.18 -10.18
C ASP A 207 -12.43 -18.88 -10.79
N ARG A 208 -13.76 -18.69 -10.78
CA ARG A 208 -14.41 -17.45 -11.24
C ARG A 208 -14.02 -16.21 -10.44
N LEU A 209 -13.49 -16.36 -9.22
CA LEU A 209 -12.97 -15.22 -8.46
C LEU A 209 -11.76 -14.58 -9.14
N LEU A 210 -11.00 -15.34 -9.94
CA LEU A 210 -9.89 -14.80 -10.74
C LEU A 210 -10.40 -13.91 -11.89
N ASP A 211 -11.66 -14.06 -12.30
CA ASP A 211 -12.28 -13.21 -13.31
C ASP A 211 -12.85 -11.91 -12.71
N THR A 212 -12.64 -11.67 -11.41
CA THR A 212 -13.01 -10.38 -10.79
C THR A 212 -12.19 -9.25 -11.42
N PRO A 213 -12.86 -8.20 -11.94
CA PRO A 213 -12.19 -7.00 -12.41
C PRO A 213 -11.41 -6.33 -11.28
N MET A 214 -10.15 -5.94 -11.51
CA MET A 214 -9.38 -5.20 -10.52
C MET A 214 -9.71 -3.70 -10.62
N ASP A 215 -10.83 -3.32 -10.05
CA ASP A 215 -11.23 -1.94 -9.78
C ASP A 215 -11.64 -1.77 -8.31
N TYR A 216 -11.94 -0.54 -7.89
CA TYR A 216 -12.23 -0.26 -6.47
C TYR A 216 -13.58 -0.86 -6.03
N GLU A 217 -14.53 -1.02 -6.95
CA GLU A 217 -15.87 -1.55 -6.67
C GLU A 217 -15.91 -3.06 -6.57
N SER A 218 -15.39 -3.74 -7.57
CA SER A 218 -15.50 -5.19 -7.75
C SER A 218 -14.67 -5.93 -6.71
N VAL A 219 -13.47 -5.43 -6.39
CA VAL A 219 -12.64 -5.99 -5.32
C VAL A 219 -13.26 -5.77 -3.95
N ALA A 220 -13.93 -4.62 -3.74
CA ALA A 220 -14.71 -4.37 -2.52
C ALA A 220 -15.92 -5.30 -2.39
N ALA A 221 -16.60 -5.60 -3.50
CA ALA A 221 -17.77 -6.49 -3.52
C ALA A 221 -17.45 -7.92 -3.06
N ILE A 222 -16.19 -8.38 -3.23
CA ILE A 222 -15.72 -9.68 -2.75
C ILE A 222 -15.03 -9.61 -1.37
N GLY A 223 -15.20 -8.49 -0.65
CA GLY A 223 -14.75 -8.36 0.74
C GLY A 223 -13.26 -8.06 0.92
N SER A 224 -12.61 -7.48 -0.08
CA SER A 224 -11.23 -6.98 0.01
C SER A 224 -11.13 -5.54 -0.53
N GLN A 225 -9.93 -5.05 -0.80
CA GLN A 225 -9.71 -3.71 -1.35
C GLN A 225 -8.48 -3.70 -2.24
N LEU A 226 -8.54 -2.93 -3.33
CA LEU A 226 -7.45 -2.83 -4.29
C LEU A 226 -6.30 -1.94 -3.77
N GLY A 227 -6.61 -0.89 -3.00
CA GLY A 227 -5.62 -0.01 -2.38
C GLY A 227 -4.54 0.48 -3.35
N SER A 228 -3.26 0.16 -3.06
CA SER A 228 -2.12 0.54 -3.91
C SER A 228 -1.96 -0.31 -5.18
N ALA A 229 -2.82 -1.32 -5.38
CA ALA A 229 -2.70 -2.39 -6.38
C ALA A 229 -1.38 -3.17 -6.30
N SER A 230 -0.90 -3.40 -5.07
CA SER A 230 0.26 -4.26 -4.80
C SER A 230 -0.19 -5.71 -4.64
N VAL A 231 -0.46 -6.39 -5.76
CA VAL A 231 -1.01 -7.74 -5.78
C VAL A 231 0.05 -8.75 -5.35
N ILE A 232 -0.22 -9.48 -4.26
CA ILE A 232 0.57 -10.64 -3.83
C ILE A 232 -0.26 -11.90 -4.11
N VAL A 233 0.28 -12.78 -4.95
CA VAL A 233 -0.31 -14.08 -5.28
C VAL A 233 0.25 -15.15 -4.35
N LEU A 234 -0.63 -15.98 -3.80
CA LEU A 234 -0.29 -17.04 -2.85
C LEU A 234 -0.79 -18.36 -3.42
N ASP A 235 0.10 -19.33 -3.60
CA ASP A 235 -0.25 -20.66 -4.07
C ASP A 235 -0.59 -21.61 -2.92
N ASP A 236 -0.90 -22.85 -3.28
CA ASP A 236 -1.17 -23.96 -2.36
C ASP A 236 0.05 -24.45 -1.54
N SER A 237 1.26 -23.90 -1.75
CA SER A 237 2.42 -24.16 -0.86
C SER A 237 2.44 -23.26 0.38
N VAL A 238 1.69 -22.15 0.35
CA VAL A 238 1.72 -21.15 1.41
C VAL A 238 0.88 -21.60 2.60
N ASP A 239 1.52 -21.63 3.77
CA ASP A 239 0.86 -21.70 5.07
C ASP A 239 0.33 -20.30 5.46
N PHE A 240 -1.00 -20.18 5.57
CA PHE A 240 -1.65 -18.91 5.87
C PHE A 240 -1.50 -18.49 7.33
N ALA A 241 -1.28 -19.42 8.27
CA ALA A 241 -0.95 -19.06 9.66
C ALA A 241 0.42 -18.39 9.72
N TRP A 242 1.40 -18.94 9.00
CA TRP A 242 2.72 -18.33 8.83
C TRP A 242 2.63 -16.95 8.17
N LEU A 243 1.91 -16.82 7.05
CA LEU A 243 1.73 -15.55 6.35
C LEU A 243 1.13 -14.46 7.26
N VAL A 244 0.09 -14.82 8.02
CA VAL A 244 -0.53 -13.90 8.99
C VAL A 244 0.46 -13.50 10.07
N SER A 245 1.27 -14.41 10.59
CA SER A 245 2.33 -14.06 11.56
C SER A 245 3.32 -13.03 11.00
N LYS A 246 3.71 -13.16 9.72
CA LYS A 246 4.62 -12.20 9.06
C LYS A 246 3.96 -10.85 8.85
N THR A 247 2.70 -10.84 8.46
CA THR A 247 1.92 -9.61 8.26
C THR A 247 1.75 -8.86 9.58
N VAL A 248 1.38 -9.56 10.65
CA VAL A 248 1.23 -8.95 11.97
C VAL A 248 2.57 -8.45 12.50
N ASN A 249 3.65 -9.20 12.32
CA ASN A 249 4.98 -8.76 12.72
C ASN A 249 5.40 -7.47 11.99
N PHE A 250 5.12 -7.38 10.69
CA PHE A 250 5.35 -6.16 9.92
C PHE A 250 4.61 -4.96 10.51
N PHE A 251 3.29 -5.05 10.73
CA PHE A 251 2.52 -3.93 11.29
C PHE A 251 2.88 -3.61 12.74
N LYS A 252 3.28 -4.61 13.54
CA LYS A 252 3.83 -4.39 14.87
C LYS A 252 5.15 -3.61 14.81
N HIS A 253 6.01 -3.91 13.84
CA HIS A 253 7.29 -3.21 13.66
C HIS A 253 7.06 -1.77 13.18
N GLU A 254 6.12 -1.59 12.27
CA GLU A 254 5.84 -0.33 11.59
C GLU A 254 4.80 0.57 12.29
N SER A 255 4.28 0.14 13.44
CA SER A 255 3.39 0.97 14.25
C SER A 255 4.16 2.11 14.91
N CYS A 256 3.68 3.35 14.75
CA CYS A 256 4.25 4.51 15.45
C CYS A 256 4.00 4.52 16.97
N GLY A 257 3.19 3.58 17.48
CA GLY A 257 2.91 3.44 18.91
C GLY A 257 1.98 4.49 19.53
N LYS A 258 1.40 5.43 18.76
CA LYS A 258 0.61 6.54 19.34
C LYS A 258 -0.70 6.09 20.00
N CYS A 259 -1.50 5.28 19.31
CA CYS A 259 -2.79 4.82 19.85
C CYS A 259 -2.66 3.47 20.55
N THR A 260 -3.19 3.36 21.76
CA THR A 260 -3.11 2.14 22.60
C THR A 260 -3.66 0.90 21.90
N PRO A 261 -4.84 0.93 21.22
CA PRO A 261 -5.35 -0.26 20.53
C PRO A 261 -4.38 -0.81 19.50
N CYS A 262 -3.77 0.06 18.67
CA CYS A 262 -2.77 -0.38 17.70
C CYS A 262 -1.46 -0.83 18.37
N ARG A 263 -0.90 0.00 19.27
CA ARG A 263 0.41 -0.25 19.90
C ARG A 263 0.44 -1.58 20.67
N GLU A 264 -0.53 -1.77 21.57
CA GLU A 264 -0.58 -2.96 22.42
C GLU A 264 -1.22 -4.13 21.67
N GLY A 265 -2.25 -3.86 20.87
CA GLY A 265 -2.97 -4.89 20.13
C GLY A 265 -2.11 -5.58 19.09
N THR A 266 -1.33 -4.85 18.28
CA THR A 266 -0.41 -5.46 17.30
C THR A 266 0.70 -6.26 17.99
N PHE A 267 1.19 -5.80 19.14
CA PHE A 267 2.13 -6.56 19.95
C PHE A 267 1.54 -7.88 20.46
N TRP A 268 0.30 -7.85 20.96
CA TRP A 268 -0.39 -9.02 21.45
C TRP A 268 -0.73 -10.01 20.31
N MET A 269 -1.29 -9.51 19.21
CA MET A 269 -1.54 -10.33 18.01
C MET A 269 -0.26 -11.01 17.53
N ASN A 270 0.88 -10.29 17.52
CA ASN A 270 2.15 -10.87 17.11
C ASN A 270 2.59 -12.03 18.01
N ARG A 271 2.41 -11.90 19.33
CA ARG A 271 2.72 -12.98 20.27
C ARG A 271 1.82 -14.20 20.08
N LEU A 272 0.53 -14.00 19.86
CA LEU A 272 -0.42 -15.08 19.62
C LEU A 272 -0.12 -15.77 18.28
N ALA A 273 0.05 -15.01 17.21
CA ALA A 273 0.38 -15.54 15.89
C ALA A 273 1.70 -16.32 15.91
N GLN A 274 2.73 -15.81 16.59
CA GLN A 274 4.01 -16.53 16.74
C GLN A 274 3.86 -17.82 17.55
N ARG A 275 3.08 -17.82 18.64
CA ARG A 275 2.80 -19.05 19.41
C ARG A 275 2.09 -20.10 18.57
N ILE A 276 1.16 -19.68 17.69
CA ILE A 276 0.45 -20.58 16.78
C ILE A 276 1.45 -21.24 15.85
N VAL A 277 2.24 -20.48 15.09
CA VAL A 277 3.18 -21.05 14.11
C VAL A 277 4.36 -21.80 14.73
N ASP A 278 4.63 -21.59 16.03
CA ASP A 278 5.63 -22.35 16.79
C ASP A 278 5.07 -23.67 17.37
N GLY A 279 3.78 -23.99 17.16
CA GLY A 279 3.15 -25.18 17.74
C GLY A 279 3.02 -25.14 19.27
N ARG A 280 2.92 -23.94 19.86
CA ARG A 280 2.82 -23.72 21.33
C ARG A 280 1.48 -23.12 21.75
N ALA A 281 0.54 -23.01 20.83
CA ALA A 281 -0.77 -22.43 21.05
C ALA A 281 -1.84 -23.50 21.30
N THR A 282 -2.95 -23.11 21.90
CA THR A 282 -4.16 -23.96 22.01
C THR A 282 -5.24 -23.50 21.01
N PRO A 283 -6.32 -24.27 20.79
CA PRO A 283 -7.41 -23.82 19.91
C PRO A 283 -8.04 -22.49 20.36
N GLU A 284 -8.04 -22.22 21.66
CA GLU A 284 -8.52 -20.97 22.26
C GLU A 284 -7.64 -19.77 21.87
N ASP A 285 -6.32 -19.97 21.68
CA ASP A 285 -5.41 -18.90 21.24
C ASP A 285 -5.76 -18.40 19.82
N ILE A 286 -6.30 -19.26 18.94
CA ILE A 286 -6.78 -18.86 17.61
C ILE A 286 -7.98 -17.92 17.75
N SER A 287 -8.96 -18.31 18.57
CA SER A 287 -10.16 -17.49 18.83
C SER A 287 -9.82 -16.18 19.57
N LEU A 288 -8.82 -16.23 20.45
CA LEU A 288 -8.30 -15.04 21.13
C LEU A 288 -7.62 -14.09 20.15
N LEU A 289 -6.82 -14.60 19.21
CA LEU A 289 -6.19 -13.78 18.17
C LEU A 289 -7.24 -13.03 17.34
N GLU A 290 -8.31 -13.71 16.92
CA GLU A 290 -9.45 -13.08 16.22
C GLU A 290 -10.14 -12.03 17.10
N THR A 291 -10.35 -12.33 18.38
CA THR A 291 -10.96 -11.40 19.35
C THR A 291 -10.12 -10.13 19.51
N VAL A 292 -8.80 -10.27 19.65
CA VAL A 292 -7.88 -9.12 19.77
C VAL A 292 -7.93 -8.27 18.50
N ALA A 293 -7.91 -8.90 17.31
CA ALA A 293 -8.02 -8.19 16.04
C ALA A 293 -9.31 -7.35 15.96
N ASN A 294 -10.46 -7.94 16.31
CA ASN A 294 -11.75 -7.23 16.35
C ASN A 294 -11.80 -6.10 17.38
N GLN A 295 -10.98 -6.15 18.44
CA GLN A 295 -10.90 -5.07 19.42
C GLN A 295 -10.10 -3.86 18.93
N ILE A 296 -9.18 -4.03 17.97
CA ILE A 296 -8.38 -2.96 17.36
C ILE A 296 -9.18 -2.23 16.27
N ALA A 297 -9.95 -2.99 15.47
CA ALA A 297 -10.75 -2.48 14.37
C ALA A 297 -11.69 -1.33 14.80
N GLY A 298 -11.71 -0.27 14.00
CA GLY A 298 -12.50 0.95 14.17
C GLY A 298 -12.06 1.87 15.31
N LYS A 299 -10.97 1.56 16.04
CA LYS A 299 -10.59 2.28 17.28
C LYS A 299 -9.22 2.93 17.23
N CYS A 300 -8.58 2.94 16.07
CA CYS A 300 -7.24 3.49 15.88
C CYS A 300 -7.28 4.90 15.27
N LEU A 301 -6.21 5.66 15.51
CA LEU A 301 -6.09 7.03 15.01
C LEU A 301 -5.95 7.10 13.47
N CYS A 302 -5.31 6.10 12.89
CA CYS A 302 -5.06 6.00 11.45
C CYS A 302 -5.38 4.59 10.94
N ALA A 303 -5.42 4.45 9.61
CA ALA A 303 -5.80 3.22 8.95
C ALA A 303 -4.82 2.05 9.15
N LEU A 304 -3.60 2.28 9.67
CA LEU A 304 -2.68 1.19 10.03
C LEU A 304 -3.33 0.20 10.99
N GLY A 305 -4.17 0.67 11.92
CA GLY A 305 -4.94 -0.21 12.80
C GLY A 305 -5.80 -1.20 12.03
N GLU A 306 -6.56 -0.73 11.03
CA GLU A 306 -7.37 -1.58 10.15
C GLU A 306 -6.50 -2.55 9.33
N PHE A 307 -5.42 -2.03 8.73
CA PHE A 307 -4.52 -2.83 7.91
C PHE A 307 -3.89 -3.98 8.71
N SER A 308 -3.59 -3.75 9.98
CA SER A 308 -2.97 -4.75 10.85
C SER A 308 -3.87 -5.93 11.21
N VAL A 309 -5.19 -5.78 11.07
CA VAL A 309 -6.16 -6.81 11.47
C VAL A 309 -6.77 -7.55 10.29
N MET A 310 -6.77 -6.97 9.09
CA MET A 310 -7.43 -7.54 7.90
C MET A 310 -6.92 -8.94 7.54
N ALA A 311 -5.60 -9.13 7.51
CA ALA A 311 -5.02 -10.45 7.23
C ALA A 311 -5.33 -11.46 8.35
N VAL A 312 -5.42 -11.02 9.60
CA VAL A 312 -5.76 -11.88 10.74
C VAL A 312 -7.20 -12.38 10.62
N THR A 313 -8.16 -11.47 10.50
CA THR A 313 -9.59 -11.81 10.46
C THR A 313 -9.93 -12.65 9.24
N THR A 314 -9.42 -12.27 8.06
CA THR A 314 -9.66 -13.05 6.84
C THR A 314 -8.88 -14.35 6.79
N GLY A 315 -7.64 -14.36 7.29
CA GLY A 315 -6.80 -15.56 7.41
C GLY A 315 -7.46 -16.62 8.26
N ILE A 316 -7.89 -16.27 9.47
CA ILE A 316 -8.58 -17.21 10.37
C ILE A 316 -9.90 -17.66 9.77
N ARG A 317 -10.71 -16.74 9.23
CA ARG A 317 -12.04 -17.08 8.68
C ARG A 317 -11.97 -18.01 7.47
N GLN A 318 -11.00 -17.80 6.57
CA GLN A 318 -10.95 -18.48 5.27
C GLN A 318 -9.96 -19.65 5.24
N PHE A 319 -8.96 -19.65 6.12
CA PHE A 319 -7.86 -20.63 6.14
C PHE A 319 -7.65 -21.21 7.53
N ARG A 320 -8.72 -21.35 8.32
CA ARG A 320 -8.68 -21.83 9.72
C ARG A 320 -7.89 -23.12 9.89
N THR A 321 -7.99 -24.02 8.92
CA THR A 321 -7.29 -25.31 8.90
C THR A 321 -5.78 -25.17 9.03
N ASP A 322 -5.19 -24.10 8.46
CA ASP A 322 -3.75 -23.86 8.55
C ASP A 322 -3.35 -23.50 9.97
N PHE A 323 -4.19 -22.74 10.69
CA PHE A 323 -3.96 -22.41 12.10
C PHE A 323 -4.14 -23.65 13.00
N GLU A 324 -5.17 -24.46 12.74
CA GLU A 324 -5.46 -25.67 13.49
C GLU A 324 -4.39 -26.76 13.29
N HIS A 325 -3.76 -26.82 12.11
CA HIS A 325 -2.66 -27.76 11.83
C HIS A 325 -1.51 -27.59 12.83
N HIS A 326 -1.13 -26.35 13.14
CA HIS A 326 -0.04 -26.08 14.11
C HIS A 326 -0.40 -26.42 15.54
N VAL A 327 -1.67 -26.29 15.92
CA VAL A 327 -2.15 -26.54 17.29
C VAL A 327 -2.37 -28.04 17.53
N ASN A 328 -2.86 -28.76 16.53
CA ASN A 328 -3.17 -30.19 16.64
C ASN A 328 -1.92 -31.06 16.39
N GLY A 329 -0.96 -30.59 15.58
CA GLY A 329 0.28 -31.32 15.28
C GLY A 329 1.27 -31.40 16.45
N SER A 330 1.21 -30.48 17.41
CA SER A 330 2.02 -30.52 18.64
C SER A 330 1.55 -31.58 19.66
N GLY A 331 0.35 -32.16 19.48
CA GLY A 331 -0.18 -33.21 20.35
C GLY A 331 0.41 -34.60 20.14
N SER A 332 1.19 -34.82 19.07
CA SER A 332 1.70 -36.16 18.70
C SER A 332 3.13 -36.45 19.18
N ALA A 333 3.85 -35.47 19.74
CA ALA A 333 5.27 -35.60 20.08
C ALA A 333 5.57 -35.69 21.60
N ALA A 334 4.54 -35.74 22.46
CA ALA A 334 4.72 -35.64 23.92
C ALA A 334 4.04 -36.77 24.73
N SER A 335 4.01 -38.01 24.19
CA SER A 335 3.55 -39.20 24.93
C SER A 335 4.45 -40.43 24.73
N GLY A 336 5.76 -40.22 24.83
CA GLY A 336 6.76 -41.28 24.87
C GLY A 336 7.84 -40.98 25.91
N GLY A 337 7.51 -41.19 27.18
CA GLY A 337 8.42 -41.14 28.33
C GLY A 337 7.94 -42.10 29.40
#